data_AF-A0A535HQS2-F1
#
_entry.id   AF-A0A535HQS2-F1
#
_cell.length_a   1.000
_cell.length_b   1.000
_cell.length_c   1.000
_cell.angle_alpha   90.00
_cell.angle_beta   90.00
_cell.angle_gamma   90.00
#
_symmetry.space_group_name_H-M   'P 1'
#
loop_
_entity.id
_entity.type
_entity.pdbx_description
1 polymer ?
#
loop_
_entity_poly.entity_id
_entity_poly.type
_entity_poly.pdbx_seq_one_letter_code
_entity_poly.pdbx_strand_id
1 'polypeptide(L)'
;MRQLYLSTLLWLDEHAYLRYDRSLTNREYLRTLTIAPALRDALQPVVEAFDHVWYGFAPISAPEFERYRNQVEAIRNLSHV
;
A
#
# COMPACT_ATOMS: atom_id res chain seq x y z
N MET A 1 -0.34 6.40 -9.80
CA MET A 1 -0.01 5.31 -8.85
C MET A 1 0.75 5.80 -7.62
N ARG A 2 1.95 6.40 -7.75
CA ARG A 2 2.77 6.85 -6.60
C ARG A 2 2.05 7.73 -5.58
N GLN A 3 1.27 8.72 -6.04
CA GLN A 3 0.50 9.57 -5.13
C GLN A 3 -0.55 8.77 -4.33
N LEU A 4 -1.20 7.80 -4.97
CA LEU A 4 -2.18 6.94 -4.32
C LEU A 4 -1.51 6.05 -3.26
N TYR A 5 -0.38 5.42 -3.60
CA TYR A 5 0.43 4.67 -2.64
C TYR A 5 0.85 5.52 -1.43
N LEU A 6 1.41 6.70 -1.68
CA LEU A 6 1.86 7.61 -0.62
C LEU A 6 0.69 8.05 0.25
N SER A 7 -0.45 8.37 -0.35
CA SER A 7 -1.67 8.72 0.41
C SER A 7 -2.15 7.59 1.31
N THR A 8 -1.95 6.32 0.91
CA THR A 8 -2.28 5.15 1.74
C THR A 8 -1.34 5.04 2.93
N LEU A 9 -0.02 5.20 2.72
CA LEU A 9 0.94 5.17 3.82
C LEU A 9 0.69 6.30 4.83
N LEU A 10 0.40 7.51 4.35
CA LEU A 10 0.07 8.65 5.20
C LEU A 10 -1.25 8.43 5.96
N TRP A 11 -2.27 7.88 5.31
CA TRP A 11 -3.51 7.51 6.01
C TRP A 11 -3.20 6.54 7.16
N LEU A 12 -2.42 5.49 6.89
CA LEU A 12 -2.09 4.46 7.89
C LEU A 12 -1.27 5.01 9.06
N ASP A 13 -0.43 6.01 8.79
CA ASP A 13 0.31 6.78 9.79
C ASP A 13 -0.63 7.63 10.66
N GLU A 14 -1.57 8.36 10.04
CA GLU A 14 -2.57 9.19 10.73
C GLU A 14 -3.43 8.39 11.71
N HIS A 15 -3.63 7.10 11.46
CA HIS A 15 -4.43 6.21 12.30
C HIS A 15 -3.59 5.21 13.11
N ALA A 16 -2.29 5.47 13.24
CA ALA A 16 -1.36 4.72 14.08
C ALA A 16 -1.20 3.22 13.76
N TYR A 17 -1.53 2.79 12.53
CA TYR A 17 -1.26 1.42 12.08
C TYR A 17 0.21 1.19 11.74
N LEU A 18 0.90 2.21 11.25
CA LEU A 18 2.34 2.23 11.00
C LEU A 18 2.89 3.64 11.26
N ARG A 19 4.21 3.81 11.16
CA ARG A 19 4.84 5.15 11.14
C ARG A 19 5.40 5.44 9.75
N TYR A 20 5.00 6.54 9.12
CA TYR A 20 5.55 6.90 7.82
C TYR A 20 7.02 7.34 7.93
N ASP A 21 7.94 6.49 7.47
CA ASP A 21 9.37 6.81 7.39
C ASP A 21 9.94 6.66 5.97
N ARG A 22 10.42 7.78 5.42
CA ARG A 22 10.92 7.89 4.04
C ARG A 22 12.17 7.06 3.77
N SER A 23 12.89 6.60 4.81
CA SER A 23 14.03 5.70 4.63
C SER A 23 13.63 4.24 4.45
N LEU A 24 12.36 3.88 4.73
CA LEU A 24 11.87 2.52 4.57
C LEU A 24 11.47 2.22 3.13
N THR A 25 11.76 0.99 2.72
CA THR A 25 11.24 0.38 1.51
C THR A 25 9.79 -0.05 1.69
N ASN A 26 9.08 -0.23 0.57
CA ASN A 26 7.69 -0.69 0.57
C ASN A 26 7.51 -2.03 1.31
N ARG A 27 8.51 -2.91 1.23
CA ARG A 27 8.52 -4.20 1.93
C ARG A 27 8.78 -4.07 3.43
N GLU A 28 9.53 -3.07 3.86
CA GLU A 28 9.75 -2.81 5.28
C GLU A 28 8.49 -2.29 5.95
N TYR A 29 7.68 -1.48 5.28
CA TYR A 29 6.34 -1.10 5.79
C TYR A 29 5.42 -2.31 6.05
N LEU A 30 5.46 -3.34 5.20
CA LEU A 30 4.71 -4.58 5.46
C LEU A 30 5.17 -5.27 6.74
N ARG A 31 6.46 -5.19 7.06
CA ARG A 31 7.01 -5.77 8.30
C ARG A 31 6.64 -4.98 9.54
N THR A 32 6.34 -3.68 9.41
CA THR A 32 5.90 -2.86 10.55
C THR A 32 4.44 -3.11 10.95
N LEU A 33 3.61 -3.65 10.04
CA LEU A 33 2.20 -3.98 10.29
C LEU A 33 2.03 -5.29 11.08
N THR A 34 2.71 -5.43 12.21
CA THR A 34 2.68 -6.65 13.05
C THR A 34 1.36 -6.83 13.81
N ILE A 35 0.73 -5.72 14.21
CA ILE A 35 -0.50 -5.71 15.02
C ILE A 35 -1.78 -5.81 14.18
N ALA A 36 -1.67 -5.72 12.85
CA ALA A 36 -2.81 -5.69 11.93
C ALA A 36 -2.56 -6.65 10.74
N PRO A 37 -2.60 -7.98 10.96
CA PRO A 37 -2.29 -8.96 9.92
C PRO A 37 -3.23 -8.86 8.70
N ALA A 38 -4.52 -8.58 8.91
CA ALA A 38 -5.47 -8.36 7.81
C ALA A 38 -5.07 -7.15 6.94
N LEU A 39 -4.55 -6.09 7.55
CA LEU A 39 -4.10 -4.88 6.85
C LEU A 39 -2.80 -5.13 6.11
N ARG A 40 -1.88 -5.88 6.71
CA ARG A 40 -0.65 -6.35 6.06
C ARG A 40 -0.98 -7.17 4.82
N ASP A 41 -1.87 -8.14 4.94
CA ASP A 41 -2.24 -9.05 3.85
C ASP A 41 -2.97 -8.29 2.72
N ALA A 42 -3.74 -7.25 3.06
CA ALA A 42 -4.34 -6.34 2.07
C ALA A 42 -3.33 -5.38 1.41
N LEU A 43 -2.32 -4.91 2.14
CA LEU A 43 -1.29 -4.00 1.63
C LEU A 43 -0.25 -4.71 0.76
N GLN A 44 -0.01 -6.00 0.99
CA GLN A 44 0.96 -6.80 0.24
C GLN A 44 0.77 -6.72 -1.30
N PRO A 45 -0.40 -7.02 -1.87
CA PRO A 45 -0.58 -6.95 -3.33
C PRO A 45 -0.42 -5.52 -3.89
N VAL A 46 -0.71 -4.48 -3.10
CA VAL A 46 -0.50 -3.07 -3.48
C VAL A 46 0.99 -2.77 -3.57
N VAL A 47 1.79 -3.25 -2.62
CA VAL A 47 3.25 -3.12 -2.64
C VAL A 47 3.86 -3.87 -3.83
N GLU A 48 3.42 -5.10 -4.08
CA GLU A 48 3.94 -5.92 -5.20
C GLU A 48 3.64 -5.27 -6.55
N ALA A 49 2.41 -4.77 -6.76
CA ALA A 49 2.04 -4.06 -7.98
C ALA A 49 2.84 -2.75 -8.15
N PHE A 50 3.07 -2.02 -7.06
CA PHE A 50 3.88 -0.80 -7.09
C PHE A 50 5.34 -1.11 -7.42
N ASP A 51 5.94 -2.11 -6.78
CA ASP A 51 7.31 -2.54 -7.02
C ASP A 51 7.50 -3.01 -8.48
N HIS A 52 6.53 -3.76 -9.02
CA HIS A 52 6.58 -4.23 -10.40
C HIS A 52 6.58 -3.07 -11.42
N VAL A 53 5.74 -2.06 -11.20
CA VAL A 53 5.66 -0.89 -12.10
C VAL A 53 6.88 0.03 -11.93
N TRP A 54 7.33 0.26 -10.70
CA TRP A 54 8.40 1.23 -10.40
C TRP A 54 9.80 0.66 -10.67
N TYR A 55 10.07 -0.58 -10.26
CA TYR A 55 11.37 -1.22 -10.49
C TYR A 55 11.43 -2.04 -11.77
N GLY A 56 10.30 -2.58 -12.22
CA GLY A 56 10.21 -3.32 -13.49
C GLY A 56 10.08 -2.42 -14.71
N PHE A 57 9.94 -1.09 -14.53
CA PHE A 57 9.67 -0.12 -15.60
C PHE A 57 8.51 -0.54 -16.51
N ALA A 58 7.55 -1.29 -15.96
CA ALA A 58 6.44 -1.84 -16.71
C ALA A 58 5.33 -0.79 -16.84
N PRO A 59 4.78 -0.58 -18.06
CA PRO A 59 3.58 0.22 -18.20
C PRO A 59 2.42 -0.48 -17.49
N ILE A 60 1.62 0.29 -16.76
CA ILE A 60 0.39 -0.23 -16.16
C ILE A 60 -0.80 0.04 -17.08
N SER A 61 -1.57 -1.00 -17.38
CA SER A 61 -2.81 -0.88 -18.13
C SER A 61 -3.93 -0.27 -17.29
N ALA A 62 -4.95 0.30 -17.93
CA ALA A 62 -6.15 0.80 -17.26
C ALA A 62 -6.81 -0.23 -16.31
N PRO A 63 -7.05 -1.51 -16.70
CA PRO A 63 -7.65 -2.49 -15.79
C PRO A 63 -6.73 -2.87 -14.62
N GLU A 64 -5.41 -2.88 -14.81
CA GLU A 64 -4.48 -3.08 -13.69
C GLU A 64 -4.50 -1.92 -12.70
N PHE A 65 -4.59 -0.70 -13.21
CA PHE A 65 -4.70 0.48 -12.36
C PHE A 65 -6.03 0.53 -11.61
N GLU A 66 -7.13 0.06 -12.21
CA GLU A 66 -8.42 -0.07 -11.53
C GLU A 66 -8.36 -1.08 -10.39
N ARG A 67 -7.76 -2.26 -10.63
CA ARG A 67 -7.51 -3.25 -9.57
C ARG A 67 -6.68 -2.67 -8.43
N TYR A 68 -5.63 -1.93 -8.76
CA TYR A 68 -4.79 -1.25 -7.78
C TYR A 68 -5.59 -0.25 -6.93
N ARG A 69 -6.48 0.53 -7.55
CA ARG A 69 -7.34 1.47 -6.82
C ARG A 69 -8.29 0.75 -5.86
N ASN A 70 -8.96 -0.30 -6.33
CA ASN A 70 -9.90 -1.07 -5.51
C ASN A 70 -9.21 -1.72 -4.29
N GLN A 71 -7.96 -2.18 -4.46
CA GLN A 71 -7.16 -2.71 -3.34
C GLN A 71 -6.83 -1.62 -2.32
N VAL A 72 -6.47 -0.42 -2.77
CA VAL A 72 -6.23 0.72 -1.87
C VAL A 72 -7.49 1.13 -1.11
N GLU A 73 -8.65 1.12 -1.76
CA GLU A 73 -9.93 1.39 -1.10
C GLU A 73 -10.28 0.32 -0.06
N ALA A 74 -10.02 -0.96 -0.36
CA ALA A 74 -10.22 -2.05 0.59
C ALA A 74 -9.36 -1.88 1.86
N ILE A 75 -8.10 -1.42 1.73
CA ILE A 75 -7.23 -1.12 2.88
C ILE A 75 -7.86 -0.05 3.77
N ARG A 76 -8.40 1.02 3.18
CA ARG A 76 -9.05 2.10 3.93
C ARG A 76 -10.29 1.61 4.69
N ASN A 77 -11.07 0.73 4.08
CA ASN A 77 -12.24 0.14 4.74
C ASN A 77 -11.86 -0.77 5.91
N LEU A 78 -10.74 -1.49 5.83
CA LEU A 78 -10.24 -2.34 6.91
C LEU A 78 -9.68 -1.54 8.09
N SER A 79 -9.24 -0.32 7.86
CA SER A 79 -8.68 0.57 8.88
C SER A 79 -9.71 1.49 9.53
N HIS A 80 -10.99 1.36 9.18
CA HIS A 80 -12.12 2.10 9.76
C HIS A 80 -12.75 1.43 11.01
N VAL A 81 -12.08 0.43 11.60
CA VAL A 81 -12.57 -0.35 12.77
C VAL A 81 -11.93 0.11 14.07
#